data_AF-A0A392WA89-F1
#
_entry.id   AF-A0A392WA89-F1
#
_cell.length_a   1.000
_cell.length_b   1.000
_cell.length_c   1.000
_cell.angle_alpha   90.00
_cell.angle_beta   90.00
_cell.angle_gamma   90.00
#
_symmetry.space_group_name_H-M   'P 1'
#
loop_
_entity.id
_entity.type
_entity.pdbx_description
1 polymer ?
#
loop_
_entity_poly.entity_id
_entity_poly.type
_entity_poly.pdbx_seq_one_letter_code
_entity_poly.pdbx_strand_id
1 'polypeptide(L)' 'PKVKQLLQEFFKGKELCKSINPDEAVAYGAAIQAALLSNGIKSVPNLILQDVTPLSLGIEVKEDLMS' A
#
# COMPACT_ATOMS: atom_id res chain seq x y z
N PRO A 1 10.26 16.31 -9.83
CA PRO A 1 10.67 15.92 -11.21
C PRO A 1 11.63 14.73 -11.26
N LYS A 2 12.74 14.77 -10.50
CA LYS A 2 13.78 13.73 -10.55
C LYS A 2 13.30 12.32 -10.15
N VAL A 3 12.48 12.21 -9.10
CA VAL A 3 11.90 10.92 -8.68
C VAL A 3 11.08 10.27 -9.79
N LYS A 4 10.31 11.05 -10.54
CA LYS A 4 9.52 10.55 -11.68
C LYS A 4 10.43 10.02 -12.80
N GLN A 5 11.51 10.75 -13.10
CA GLN A 5 12.50 10.30 -14.09
C GLN A 5 13.20 9.00 -13.66
N LEU A 6 13.65 8.91 -12.40
CA LEU A 6 14.30 7.70 -11.88
C LEU A 6 13.40 6.47 -11.95
N LEU A 7 12.11 6.62 -11.63
CA LEU A 7 11.13 5.54 -11.75
C LEU A 7 10.91 5.12 -13.21
N GLN A 8 10.83 6.07 -14.13
CA GLN A 8 10.72 5.75 -15.56
C GLN A 8 11.96 5.03 -16.07
N GLU A 9 13.16 5.46 -15.71
CA GLU A 9 14.42 4.79 -16.06
C GLU A 9 14.47 3.37 -15.48
N PHE A 10 14.14 3.20 -14.19
CA PHE A 10 14.12 1.90 -13.51
C PHE A 10 13.13 0.92 -14.14
N PHE A 11 11.93 1.38 -14.49
CA PHE A 11 10.89 0.58 -15.13
C PHE A 11 10.91 0.64 -16.66
N LYS A 12 12.10 0.88 -17.27
CA LYS A 12 12.34 0.77 -18.72
C LYS A 12 11.41 1.64 -19.58
N GLY A 13 11.16 2.86 -19.16
CA GLY A 13 10.33 3.83 -19.85
C GLY A 13 8.83 3.65 -19.65
N LYS A 14 8.38 2.77 -18.75
CA LYS A 14 6.96 2.61 -18.44
C LYS A 14 6.35 3.94 -17.98
N GLU A 15 5.20 4.29 -18.55
CA GLU A 15 4.48 5.50 -18.17
C GLU A 15 3.98 5.42 -16.73
N LEU A 16 4.15 6.52 -16.00
CA LEU A 16 3.68 6.64 -14.62
C LEU A 16 2.19 6.96 -14.61
N CYS A 17 1.43 6.28 -13.76
CA CYS A 17 0.03 6.59 -13.54
C CYS A 17 -0.12 7.96 -12.84
N LYS A 18 -0.94 8.84 -13.40
CA LYS A 18 -1.22 10.20 -12.90
C LYS A 18 -2.71 10.51 -12.84
N SER A 19 -3.57 9.48 -12.87
CA SER A 19 -5.03 9.64 -12.91
C SER A 19 -5.65 9.96 -11.56
N ILE A 20 -4.89 9.87 -10.46
CA ILE A 20 -5.36 10.09 -9.09
C ILE A 20 -4.45 11.12 -8.42
N ASN A 21 -5.03 11.99 -7.59
CA ASN A 21 -4.28 12.95 -6.78
C ASN A 21 -3.41 12.19 -5.74
N PRO A 22 -2.07 12.31 -5.79
CA PRO A 22 -1.19 11.60 -4.85
C PRO A 22 -1.41 12.02 -3.39
N ASP A 23 -1.85 13.26 -3.14
CA ASP A 23 -2.01 13.80 -1.79
C ASP A 23 -3.24 13.21 -1.08
N GLU A 24 -4.21 12.70 -1.84
CA GLU A 24 -5.51 12.21 -1.32
C GLU A 24 -5.71 10.70 -1.50
N ALA A 25 -4.91 10.06 -2.37
CA ALA A 25 -5.09 8.65 -2.74
C ALA A 25 -5.13 7.71 -1.53
N VAL A 26 -4.32 7.97 -0.50
CA VAL A 26 -4.26 7.17 0.72
C VAL A 26 -5.56 7.31 1.53
N ALA A 27 -6.04 8.53 1.73
CA ALA A 27 -7.28 8.79 2.47
C ALA A 27 -8.51 8.19 1.76
N TYR A 28 -8.53 8.26 0.43
CA TYR A 28 -9.60 7.68 -0.38
C TYR A 28 -9.68 6.15 -0.22
N GLY A 29 -8.53 5.45 -0.28
CA GLY A 29 -8.48 4.00 -0.04
C GLY A 29 -8.92 3.61 1.38
N ALA A 30 -8.50 4.37 2.38
CA ALA A 30 -8.91 4.16 3.77
C ALA A 30 -10.43 4.36 3.96
N ALA A 31 -11.03 5.35 3.29
CA ALA A 31 -12.47 5.59 3.34
C ALA A 31 -13.28 4.44 2.73
N ILE A 32 -12.80 3.84 1.63
CA ILE A 32 -13.42 2.64 1.04
C ILE A 32 -13.36 1.47 2.04
N GLN A 33 -12.20 1.23 2.67
CA GLN A 33 -12.05 0.18 3.66
C GLN A 33 -12.96 0.41 4.88
N ALA A 34 -13.09 1.66 5.35
CA ALA A 34 -14.01 2.02 6.43
C ALA A 34 -15.48 1.78 6.03
N ALA A 35 -15.84 2.07 4.78
CA ALA A 35 -17.18 1.81 4.26
C ALA A 35 -17.50 0.31 4.19
N LEU A 36 -16.53 -0.53 3.83
CA LEU A 36 -16.66 -2.00 3.86
C LEU A 36 -16.90 -2.55 5.26
N LEU A 37 -16.24 -1.98 6.27
CA LEU A 37 -16.38 -2.40 7.67
C LEU A 37 -17.64 -1.85 8.34
N SER A 38 -18.28 -0.84 7.73
CA SER A 38 -19.45 -0.17 8.29
C SER A 38 -20.74 -0.90 7.94
N ASN A 39 -21.59 -1.13 8.95
CA ASN A 39 -22.93 -1.67 8.73
C ASN A 39 -23.82 -0.62 8.06
N GLY A 40 -24.52 -0.99 6.98
CA GLY A 40 -25.55 -0.15 6.34
C GLY A 40 -25.16 0.50 5.01
N ILE A 41 -23.89 0.41 4.58
CA ILE A 41 -23.46 0.88 3.26
C ILE A 41 -23.54 -0.29 2.28
N LYS A 42 -24.53 -0.26 1.38
CA LYS A 42 -24.83 -1.39 0.46
C LYS A 42 -24.06 -1.32 -0.86
N SER A 43 -23.47 -0.17 -1.19
CA SER A 43 -22.81 0.08 -2.47
C SER A 43 -21.32 0.26 -2.25
N VAL A 44 -20.64 -0.85 -1.93
CA VAL A 44 -19.18 -0.90 -1.83
C VAL A 44 -18.69 -2.02 -2.73
N PRO A 45 -17.64 -1.82 -3.54
CA PRO A 45 -17.10 -2.88 -4.38
C PRO A 45 -16.68 -4.09 -3.54
N ASN A 46 -16.88 -5.29 -4.07
CA ASN A 46 -16.35 -6.50 -3.44
C ASN A 46 -14.82 -6.47 -3.52
N LEU A 47 -14.18 -6.15 -2.39
CA LEU A 47 -12.73 -6.02 -2.26
C LEU A 47 -12.24 -7.02 -1.21
N ILE A 48 -11.28 -7.85 -1.59
CA ILE A 48 -10.56 -8.74 -0.68
C ILE A 48 -9.15 -8.17 -0.52
N LEU A 49 -8.75 -7.88 0.72
CA LEU A 49 -7.43 -7.35 1.05
C LEU A 49 -6.63 -8.40 1.81
N GLN A 50 -5.46 -8.76 1.27
CA GLN A 50 -4.49 -9.64 1.91
C GLN A 50 -3.17 -8.88 2.05
N ASP A 51 -2.83 -8.49 3.28
CA ASP A 51 -1.62 -7.72 3.59
C ASP A 51 -0.53 -8.60 4.23
N VAL A 52 0.70 -8.11 4.29
CA VAL A 52 1.88 -8.84 4.79
C VAL A 52 2.61 -8.06 5.88
N THR A 53 3.23 -8.77 6.82
CA THR A 53 4.13 -8.16 7.81
C THR A 53 5.45 -7.78 7.13
N PRO A 54 5.89 -6.50 7.16
CA PRO A 54 7.02 -6.04 6.35
C PRO A 54 8.40 -6.40 6.92
N LEU A 55 8.47 -6.71 8.21
CA LEU A 55 9.70 -7.05 8.90
C LEU A 55 9.64 -8.48 9.40
N SER A 56 10.78 -9.15 9.34
CA SER A 56 10.97 -10.42 10.01
C SER A 56 10.75 -10.23 11.51
N LEU A 57 9.82 -11.00 12.07
CA LEU A 57 9.60 -11.08 13.50
C LEU A 57 10.48 -12.20 14.04
N GLY A 58 11.29 -11.88 15.06
CA GLY A 58 12.14 -12.85 15.71
C GLY A 58 12.39 -12.49 17.17
N ILE A 59 12.93 -13.43 17.92
CA ILE A 59 13.34 -13.24 19.31
C ILE A 59 14.85 -13.37 19.44
N GLU A 60 15.43 -12.68 20.43
CA GLU A 60 16.83 -12.89 20.80
C GLU A 60 16.98 -14.24 21.51
N VAL A 61 17.87 -15.09 20.99
CA VAL A 61 18.16 -16.41 21.58
C VAL A 61 19.51 -16.42 22.27
N LYS A 62 20.52 -15.75 21.71
CA LYS A 62 21.86 -15.63 22.31
C LYS A 62 22.65 -14.50 21.65
N GLU A 63 23.07 -13.52 22.44
CA GLU A 63 23.79 -12.33 21.93
C GLU A 63 23.05 -11.74 20.72
N ASP A 64 23.71 -11.55 19.58
CA ASP A 64 23.13 -10.95 18.37
C ASP A 64 22.35 -11.97 17.49
N LEU A 65 22.08 -13.19 17.98
CA LEU A 65 21.32 -14.19 17.23
C LEU A 65 19.81 -13.99 17.40
N MET A 66 19.19 -13.57 16.31
CA MET A 66 17.74 -13.54 16.12
C MET A 66 17.25 -14.88 15.57
N SER A 67 16.24 -15.49 16.21
CA SER A 67 15.50 -16.66 15.71
C SER A 67 14.08 -16.32 15.30
#